data_AF-A0A4Z1RCZ3-F1
#
_entry.id   AF-A0A4Z1RCZ3-F1
#
_cell.length_a   1.000
_cell.length_b   1.000
_cell.length_c   1.000
_cell.angle_alpha   90.00
_cell.angle_beta   90.00
_cell.angle_gamma   90.00
#
_symmetry.space_group_name_H-M   'P 1'
#
loop_
_entity.id
_entity.type
_entity.pdbx_description
1 polymer ?
#
loop_
_entity_poly.entity_id
_entity_poly.type
_entity_poly.pdbx_seq_one_letter_code
_entity_poly.pdbx_strand_id
1 'polypeptide(L)'
;MTALYSIARLIGVTGCAVLALLAYYEGIPGIRDIPGTAHIPIVRDFIAGRVEKVAAERVAAATADLVARSELIAARSRAAELERQIDINKKLAESAARQAQAARIDADRAREELENKIANDRDPDISRWRQRDLDRLRE
;
A
#
# COMPACT_ATOMS: atom_id res chain seq x y z
N MET A 1 -25.63 -35.72 -42.41
CA MET A 1 -26.86 -34.90 -42.33
C MET A 1 -28.14 -35.71 -42.08
N THR A 2 -28.15 -37.04 -42.18
CA THR A 2 -29.34 -37.87 -41.99
C THR A 2 -29.66 -38.18 -40.51
N ALA A 3 -28.66 -38.42 -39.66
CA ALA A 3 -28.86 -38.80 -38.25
C ALA A 3 -29.56 -37.73 -37.40
N LEU A 4 -29.19 -36.46 -37.58
CA LEU A 4 -29.79 -35.32 -36.88
C LEU A 4 -31.28 -35.17 -37.20
N TYR A 5 -31.65 -35.40 -38.46
CA TYR A 5 -33.04 -35.31 -38.91
C TYR A 5 -33.89 -36.47 -38.37
N SER A 6 -33.31 -37.67 -38.25
CA SER A 6 -33.96 -38.84 -37.63
C SER A 6 -34.24 -38.63 -36.14
N ILE A 7 -33.28 -38.07 -35.40
CA ILE A 7 -33.40 -37.78 -33.97
C ILE A 7 -34.44 -36.66 -33.74
N ALA A 8 -34.42 -35.61 -34.55
CA ALA A 8 -35.41 -34.52 -34.48
C ALA A 8 -36.85 -35.03 -34.73
N ARG A 9 -37.03 -36.00 -35.63
CA ARG A 9 -38.33 -36.61 -35.91
C ARG A 9 -38.82 -37.54 -34.79
N LEU A 10 -37.91 -38.17 -34.06
CA LEU A 10 -38.23 -39.07 -32.93
C LEU A 10 -38.67 -38.31 -31.68
N ILE A 11 -38.06 -37.15 -31.44
CA ILE A 11 -38.28 -36.31 -30.26
C ILE A 11 -39.45 -35.32 -30.48
N GLY A 12 -39.72 -34.97 -31.74
CA GLY A 12 -40.74 -34.00 -32.12
C GLY A 12 -40.34 -32.55 -31.81
N VAL A 13 -41.14 -31.60 -32.32
CA VAL A 13 -40.88 -30.16 -32.21
C VAL A 13 -40.74 -29.72 -30.74
N THR A 14 -41.54 -30.30 -29.85
CA THR A 14 -41.54 -29.97 -28.43
C THR A 14 -40.22 -30.32 -27.75
N GLY A 15 -39.64 -31.50 -28.01
CA GLY A 15 -38.37 -31.85 -27.38
C GLY A 15 -37.16 -31.14 -28.03
N CYS A 16 -37.24 -30.77 -29.31
CA CYS A 16 -36.27 -29.82 -29.88
C CYS A 16 -36.33 -28.45 -29.19
N ALA A 17 -37.52 -27.95 -28.88
CA ALA A 17 -37.69 -26.69 -28.15
C ALA A 17 -37.15 -26.78 -26.72
N VAL A 18 -37.40 -27.90 -26.01
CA VAL A 18 -36.84 -28.14 -24.66
C VAL A 18 -35.32 -28.20 -24.69
N LEU A 19 -34.72 -28.93 -25.64
CA LEU A 19 -33.26 -29.01 -25.78
C LEU A 19 -32.64 -27.65 -26.11
N ALA A 20 -33.29 -26.84 -26.95
CA ALA A 20 -32.83 -25.49 -27.23
C ALA A 20 -32.89 -24.58 -25.99
N LEU A 21 -33.94 -24.71 -25.18
CA LEU A 21 -34.08 -23.97 -23.93
C LEU A 21 -33.03 -24.39 -22.90
N LEU A 22 -32.77 -25.70 -22.80
CA LEU A 22 -31.78 -26.27 -21.88
C LEU A 22 -30.36 -25.85 -22.27
N ALA A 23 -30.04 -25.93 -23.57
CA ALA A 23 -28.79 -25.43 -24.12
C ALA A 23 -28.59 -23.91 -23.91
N TYR A 24 -29.67 -23.13 -23.90
CA TYR A 24 -29.60 -21.68 -23.66
C TYR A 24 -29.39 -21.32 -22.17
N TYR A 25 -30.03 -22.05 -21.25
CA TYR A 25 -29.96 -21.77 -19.82
C TYR A 25 -28.72 -22.38 -19.15
N GLU A 26 -28.44 -23.65 -19.40
CA GLU A 26 -27.35 -24.42 -18.78
C GLU A 26 -26.08 -24.45 -19.65
N GLY A 27 -26.20 -24.12 -20.93
CA GLY A 27 -25.11 -24.27 -21.89
C GLY A 27 -25.02 -25.68 -22.50
N ILE A 28 -24.11 -25.89 -23.44
CA ILE A 28 -23.89 -27.20 -24.07
C ILE A 28 -22.63 -27.84 -23.48
N PRO A 29 -22.75 -28.85 -22.59
CA PRO A 29 -21.61 -29.42 -21.87
C PRO A 29 -20.54 -30.05 -22.78
N GLY A 30 -20.94 -30.57 -23.96
CA GLY A 30 -20.02 -31.25 -24.89
C GLY A 30 -19.16 -30.33 -25.77
N ILE A 31 -19.43 -29.02 -25.84
CA ILE A 31 -18.62 -28.08 -26.64
C ILE A 31 -17.47 -27.48 -25.80
N ARG A 32 -17.54 -27.63 -24.46
CA ARG A 32 -16.56 -27.10 -23.51
C ARG A 32 -15.17 -27.75 -23.62
N ASP A 33 -15.13 -29.03 -24.01
CA ASP A 33 -13.89 -29.81 -24.07
C ASP A 33 -13.18 -29.76 -25.44
N ILE A 34 -13.74 -29.03 -26.41
CA ILE A 34 -13.12 -28.88 -27.73
C ILE A 34 -12.07 -27.75 -27.66
N PRO A 35 -10.77 -28.05 -27.87
CA PRO A 35 -9.75 -27.01 -27.87
C PRO A 35 -10.02 -25.99 -28.98
N GLY A 36 -10.12 -24.71 -28.61
CA GLY A 36 -10.32 -23.58 -29.54
C GLY A 36 -11.76 -23.03 -29.62
N THR A 37 -12.79 -23.75 -29.15
CA THR A 37 -14.19 -23.24 -29.17
C THR A 37 -14.41 -22.09 -28.21
N ALA A 38 -13.63 -22.02 -27.12
CA ALA A 38 -13.67 -20.93 -26.14
C ALA A 38 -13.12 -19.59 -26.65
N HIS A 39 -12.39 -19.57 -27.78
CA HIS A 39 -11.84 -18.32 -28.36
C HIS A 39 -12.86 -17.56 -29.22
N ILE A 40 -13.99 -18.18 -29.59
CA ILE A 40 -15.05 -17.53 -30.35
C ILE A 40 -16.09 -17.00 -29.35
N PRO A 41 -16.27 -15.66 -29.21
CA PRO A 41 -17.10 -15.07 -28.17
C PRO A 41 -18.54 -15.59 -28.15
N ILE A 42 -19.14 -15.77 -29.34
CA ILE A 42 -20.52 -16.26 -29.51
C ILE A 42 -20.66 -17.71 -29.03
N VAL A 43 -19.63 -18.53 -29.23
CA VAL A 43 -19.64 -19.96 -28.86
C VAL A 43 -19.38 -20.11 -27.35
N ARG A 44 -18.43 -19.34 -26.81
CA ARG A 44 -18.18 -19.25 -25.37
C ARG A 44 -19.42 -18.86 -24.58
N ASP A 45 -20.20 -17.93 -25.12
CA ASP A 45 -21.44 -17.46 -24.53
C ASP A 45 -22.54 -18.53 -24.48
N PHE A 46 -22.55 -19.42 -25.46
CA PHE A 46 -23.43 -20.59 -25.51
C PHE A 46 -22.93 -21.76 -24.65
N ILE A 47 -21.63 -21.85 -24.37
CA ILE A 47 -21.04 -22.92 -23.56
C ILE A 47 -21.34 -22.73 -22.06
N ALA A 48 -21.23 -21.50 -21.55
CA ALA A 48 -21.45 -21.20 -20.12
C ALA A 48 -22.95 -21.10 -19.74
N GLY A 49 -23.82 -20.86 -20.72
CA GLY A 49 -25.23 -20.60 -20.46
C GLY A 49 -25.49 -19.26 -19.75
N ARG A 50 -26.75 -18.84 -19.71
CA ARG A 50 -27.13 -17.55 -19.11
C ARG A 50 -27.00 -17.54 -17.58
N VAL A 51 -27.18 -18.69 -16.92
CA VAL A 51 -27.18 -18.79 -15.46
C VAL A 51 -25.78 -18.58 -14.88
N GLU A 52 -24.75 -19.24 -15.42
CA GLU A 52 -23.38 -19.07 -14.94
C GLU A 52 -22.90 -17.64 -15.15
N LYS A 53 -23.27 -16.99 -16.27
CA LYS A 53 -22.92 -15.58 -16.53
C LYS A 53 -23.48 -14.64 -15.47
N VAL A 54 -24.78 -14.73 -15.20
CA VAL A 54 -25.43 -13.88 -14.21
C VAL A 54 -24.87 -14.17 -12.81
N ALA A 55 -24.56 -15.43 -12.49
CA ALA A 55 -23.90 -15.78 -11.24
C ALA A 55 -22.49 -15.17 -11.15
N ALA A 56 -21.68 -15.28 -12.20
CA ALA A 56 -20.33 -14.72 -12.25
C ALA A 56 -20.33 -13.19 -12.15
N GLU A 57 -21.25 -12.51 -12.84
CA GLU A 57 -21.41 -11.05 -12.74
C GLU A 57 -21.80 -10.61 -11.33
N ARG A 58 -22.71 -11.34 -10.67
CA ARG A 58 -23.10 -11.05 -9.29
C ARG A 58 -21.97 -11.27 -8.30
N VAL A 59 -21.19 -12.34 -8.49
CA VAL A 59 -20.00 -12.60 -7.68
C VAL A 59 -18.96 -11.49 -7.88
N ALA A 60 -18.70 -11.10 -9.12
CA ALA A 60 -17.76 -10.02 -9.43
C ALA A 60 -18.21 -8.67 -8.84
N ALA A 61 -19.50 -8.35 -8.90
CA ALA A 61 -20.04 -7.15 -8.28
C ALA A 61 -19.92 -7.18 -6.75
N ALA A 62 -20.22 -8.32 -6.13
CA ALA A 62 -20.10 -8.50 -4.68
C ALA A 62 -18.64 -8.43 -4.20
N THR A 63 -17.70 -9.04 -4.94
CA THR A 63 -16.27 -8.95 -4.60
C THR A 63 -15.74 -7.54 -4.78
N ALA A 64 -16.19 -6.80 -5.81
CA ALA A 64 -15.79 -5.41 -6.01
C ALA A 64 -16.20 -4.50 -4.83
N ASP A 65 -17.42 -4.64 -4.30
CA ASP A 65 -17.86 -3.87 -3.13
C ASP A 65 -17.06 -4.23 -1.86
N LEU A 66 -16.79 -5.52 -1.65
CA LEU A 66 -15.97 -5.96 -0.52
C LEU A 66 -14.54 -5.44 -0.60
N VAL A 67 -13.93 -5.49 -1.79
CA VAL A 67 -12.59 -4.95 -2.04
C VAL A 67 -12.58 -3.44 -1.78
N ALA A 68 -13.51 -2.69 -2.35
CA ALA A 68 -13.61 -1.24 -2.15
C ALA A 68 -13.75 -0.85 -0.66
N ARG A 69 -14.56 -1.59 0.11
CA ARG A 69 -14.68 -1.38 1.56
C ARG A 69 -13.39 -1.70 2.30
N SER A 70 -12.72 -2.79 1.94
CA SER A 70 -11.45 -3.18 2.56
C SER A 70 -10.35 -2.15 2.30
N GLU A 71 -10.26 -1.63 1.08
CA GLU A 71 -9.33 -0.56 0.70
C GLU A 71 -9.63 0.74 1.45
N LEU A 72 -10.91 1.12 1.59
CA LEU A 72 -11.30 2.30 2.34
C LEU A 72 -10.90 2.19 3.83
N ILE A 73 -11.10 1.02 4.44
CA ILE A 73 -10.70 0.77 5.83
C ILE A 73 -9.18 0.84 5.98
N ALA A 74 -8.43 0.23 5.06
CA ALA A 74 -6.97 0.26 5.07
C ALA A 74 -6.42 1.69 4.84
N ALA A 75 -7.04 2.47 3.96
CA ALA A 75 -6.66 3.86 3.74
C ALA A 75 -6.91 4.71 5.00
N ARG A 76 -8.06 4.52 5.67
CA ARG A 76 -8.38 5.22 6.93
C ARG A 76 -7.44 4.85 8.06
N SER A 77 -7.07 3.57 8.20
CA SER A 77 -6.12 3.16 9.24
C SER A 77 -4.72 3.74 9.01
N ARG A 78 -4.25 3.77 7.76
CA ARG A 78 -2.99 4.42 7.39
C ARG A 78 -3.02 5.92 7.67
N ALA A 79 -4.11 6.61 7.34
CA ALA A 79 -4.26 8.03 7.62
C ALA A 79 -4.19 8.31 9.13
N ALA A 80 -4.93 7.55 9.95
CA ALA A 80 -4.92 7.70 11.40
C ALA A 80 -3.52 7.44 12.02
N GLU A 81 -2.77 6.48 11.47
CA GLU A 81 -1.41 6.20 11.94
C GLU A 81 -0.43 7.33 11.57
N LEU A 82 -0.55 7.89 10.36
CA LEU A 82 0.25 9.05 9.95
C LEU A 82 -0.04 10.28 10.83
N GLU A 83 -1.31 10.53 11.18
CA GLU A 83 -1.67 11.61 12.09
C GLU A 83 -1.00 11.44 13.47
N ARG A 84 -1.00 10.22 14.01
CA ARG A 84 -0.30 9.92 15.28
C ARG A 84 1.20 10.18 15.16
N GLN A 85 1.83 9.75 14.07
CA GLN A 85 3.26 9.98 13.85
C GLN A 85 3.58 11.47 13.73
N ILE A 86 2.73 12.24 13.04
CA ILE A 86 2.86 13.70 12.95
C ILE A 86 2.79 14.32 14.34
N ASP A 87 1.84 13.92 15.18
CA ASP A 87 1.69 14.47 16.53
C ASP A 87 2.86 14.11 17.45
N ILE A 88 3.37 12.88 17.36
CA ILE A 88 4.58 12.45 18.08
C ILE A 88 5.78 13.28 17.62
N ASN A 89 5.96 13.44 16.31
CA ASN A 89 7.05 14.21 15.73
C ASN A 89 6.99 15.68 16.12
N LYS A 90 5.79 16.29 16.17
CA LYS A 90 5.61 17.66 16.67
C LYS A 90 6.07 17.80 18.11
N LYS A 91 5.64 16.88 18.99
CA LYS A 91 6.05 16.89 20.41
C LYS A 91 7.57 16.71 20.58
N LEU A 92 8.17 15.81 19.79
CA LEU A 92 9.62 15.60 19.76
C LEU A 92 10.37 16.84 19.23
N ALA A 93 9.86 17.48 18.19
CA ALA A 93 10.45 18.70 17.64
C ALA A 93 10.38 19.85 18.65
N GLU A 94 9.26 20.00 19.35
CA GLU A 94 9.10 21.01 20.40
C GLU A 94 10.05 20.77 21.59
N SER A 95 10.19 19.52 22.05
CA SER A 95 11.11 19.21 23.15
C SER A 95 12.56 19.42 22.75
N ALA A 96 12.94 19.02 21.53
CA ALA A 96 14.27 19.27 20.97
C ALA A 96 14.56 20.76 20.82
N ALA A 97 13.59 21.56 20.37
CA ALA A 97 13.73 23.01 20.26
C ALA A 97 13.97 23.67 21.63
N ARG A 98 13.23 23.26 22.66
CA ARG A 98 13.43 23.74 24.03
C ARG A 98 14.81 23.38 24.58
N GLN A 99 15.25 22.14 24.37
CA GLN A 99 16.58 21.68 24.78
C GLN A 99 17.69 22.45 24.06
N ALA A 100 17.55 22.66 22.74
CA ALA A 100 18.51 23.44 21.97
C ALA A 100 18.58 24.90 22.44
N GLN A 101 17.44 25.51 22.79
CA GLN A 101 17.41 26.86 23.33
C GLN A 101 18.08 26.94 24.70
N ALA A 102 17.82 25.99 25.59
CA ALA A 102 18.47 25.92 26.90
C ALA A 102 20.00 25.76 26.74
N ALA A 103 20.44 24.83 25.90
CA ALA A 103 21.86 24.60 25.62
C ALA A 103 22.56 25.85 25.04
N ARG A 104 21.87 26.64 24.20
CA ARG A 104 22.40 27.92 23.70
C ARG A 104 22.59 28.93 24.82
N ILE A 105 21.58 29.10 25.68
CA ILE A 105 21.66 30.01 26.83
C ILE A 105 22.79 29.60 27.77
N ASP A 106 22.93 28.31 28.05
CA ASP A 106 24.00 27.80 28.91
C ASP A 106 25.38 27.99 28.28
N ALA A 107 25.51 27.78 26.97
CA ALA A 107 26.74 28.05 26.23
C ALA A 107 27.11 29.54 26.25
N ASP A 108 26.13 30.43 26.06
CA ASP A 108 26.33 31.88 26.11
C ASP A 108 26.76 32.33 27.51
N ARG A 109 26.13 31.82 28.57
CA ARG A 109 26.54 32.08 29.97
C ARG A 109 27.95 31.59 30.25
N ALA A 110 28.27 30.35 29.84
CA ALA A 110 29.61 29.80 30.02
C ALA A 110 30.68 30.63 29.29
N ARG A 111 30.33 31.17 28.11
CA ARG A 111 31.19 32.07 27.35
C ARG A 111 31.37 33.41 28.07
N GLU A 112 30.31 34.03 28.54
CA GLU A 112 30.37 35.28 29.32
C GLU A 112 31.20 35.10 30.61
N GLU A 113 31.02 33.98 31.32
CA GLU A 113 31.84 33.65 32.49
C GLU A 113 33.33 33.49 32.15
N LEU A 114 33.65 32.85 31.03
CA LEU A 114 35.03 32.73 30.56
C LEU A 114 35.61 34.09 30.18
N GLU A 115 34.87 34.91 29.44
CA GLU A 115 35.29 36.28 29.06
C GLU A 115 35.51 37.15 30.30
N ASN A 116 34.62 37.04 31.30
CA ASN A 116 34.78 37.72 32.59
C ASN A 116 36.01 37.22 33.37
N LYS A 117 36.27 35.91 33.38
CA LYS A 117 37.49 35.36 34.01
C LYS A 117 38.74 35.88 33.31
N ILE A 118 38.77 35.91 31.99
CA ILE A 118 39.89 36.45 31.20
C ILE A 118 40.07 37.94 31.47
N ALA A 119 39.00 38.73 31.48
CA ALA A 119 39.08 40.18 31.71
C ALA A 119 39.52 40.55 33.14
N ASN A 120 39.17 39.73 34.13
CA ASN A 120 39.58 39.90 35.51
C ASN A 120 40.93 39.23 35.84
N ASP A 121 41.45 38.42 34.93
CA ASP A 121 42.78 37.83 35.05
C ASP A 121 43.84 38.92 34.80
N ARG A 122 44.38 39.45 35.91
CA ARG A 122 45.41 40.49 35.93
C ARG A 122 46.74 39.94 36.45
N ASP A 123 46.92 38.63 36.47
CA ASP A 123 48.13 38.02 36.98
C ASP A 123 49.31 38.29 36.02
N PRO A 124 50.34 39.05 36.44
CA PRO A 124 51.49 39.36 35.61
C PRO A 124 52.38 38.13 35.30
N ASP A 125 52.17 36.98 35.94
CA ASP A 125 52.99 35.77 35.78
C ASP A 125 52.35 34.63 34.95
N ILE A 126 51.11 34.77 34.47
CA ILE A 126 50.40 33.69 33.75
C ILE A 126 50.85 33.52 32.28
N SER A 127 51.50 34.51 31.67
CA SER A 127 51.98 34.44 30.27
C SER A 127 53.40 33.86 30.13
N ARG A 128 53.94 33.18 31.14
CA ARG A 128 55.21 32.47 30.99
C ARG A 128 54.93 31.06 30.50
N TRP A 129 55.29 30.82 29.23
CA TRP A 129 55.43 29.46 28.69
C TRP A 129 56.24 28.65 29.70
N ARG A 130 55.68 27.55 30.20
CA ARG A 130 56.42 26.74 31.18
C ARG A 130 57.63 26.17 30.47
N GLN A 131 58.70 25.89 31.21
CA GLN A 131 59.92 25.29 30.63
C GLN A 131 59.59 24.04 29.78
N ARG A 132 58.64 23.23 30.25
CA ARG A 132 58.11 22.06 29.53
C ARG A 132 57.47 22.38 28.16
N ASP A 133 56.84 23.54 28.00
CA ASP A 133 56.24 23.98 26.74
C ASP A 133 57.32 24.50 25.77
N LEU A 134 58.37 25.12 26.31
CA LEU A 134 59.55 25.56 25.54
C LEU A 134 60.41 24.38 25.07
N ASP A 135 60.54 23.35 25.90
CA ASP A 135 61.33 22.15 25.58
C ASP A 135 60.71 21.39 24.39
N ARG A 136 59.38 21.38 24.27
CA ARG A 136 58.65 20.79 23.12
C ARG A 136 58.82 21.53 21.80
N LEU A 137 59.24 22.80 21.81
CA LEU A 137 59.52 23.57 20.60
C LEU A 137 60.95 23.37 20.08
N ARG A 138 61.82 22.73 20.87
CA ARG A 138 63.24 22.51 20.55
C ARG A 138 63.55 21.09 20.02
N GLU A 139 62.55 20.20 20.04
CA GLU A 139 62.55 18.91 19.32
C GLU A 139 61.94 19.09 17.93
#